data_AF-A0A518LGK3-F1
#
_entry.id   AF-A0A518LGK3-F1
#
_cell.length_a   1.000
_cell.length_b   1.000
_cell.length_c   1.000
_cell.angle_alpha   90.00
_cell.angle_beta   90.00
_cell.angle_gamma   90.00
#
_symmetry.space_group_name_H-M   'P 1'
#
loop_
_entity.id
_entity.type
_entity.pdbx_description
1 polymer ?
#
loop_
_entity_poly.entity_id
_entity_poly.type
_entity_poly.pdbx_seq_one_letter_code
_entity_poly.pdbx_strand_id
1 'polypeptide(L)'
;MAHGSQLMALCVLVALCVLVVLGACNPGALPLAALPQNPDGAAPTHEWDAVPGTPAPDAWPVGPSEEDILAALLHDLDGDGLLTIDEIGLGTDPFDADSDDDGLDDGEELALETDPLDDDTDDDDVKDGAEVDDGTDPKDADTDDDGADDGEEKKEGTDPTDADTDDDGDEDGDEDDCDGDGDEDDDGDGDDDDEDDCKTDPKNPDTDGDGLMDGEEKALGTSGVKADSDGDGLSDGQEVALGIDPMDSDSDDDGASDGLEVLGNPFTGHTSDPMDDDSDDDGVGDGEEHARHMNPMNGDSDGDGVGDAVDTQPTDGMVP
;
A
#
# COMPACT_ATOMS: atom_id res chain seq x y z
N MET A 1 8.18 41.14 -43.61
CA MET A 1 8.99 42.00 -42.72
C MET A 1 8.18 42.39 -41.49
N ALA A 2 7.69 41.40 -40.73
CA ALA A 2 6.90 41.62 -39.51
C ALA A 2 7.04 40.46 -38.50
N HIS A 3 8.21 39.82 -38.44
CA HIS A 3 8.51 38.73 -37.48
C HIS A 3 9.71 39.04 -36.57
N GLY A 4 10.50 40.08 -36.84
CA GLY A 4 11.70 40.41 -36.04
C GLY A 4 11.44 41.30 -34.81
N SER A 5 10.21 41.79 -34.61
CA SER A 5 9.89 42.75 -33.55
C SER A 5 9.26 42.12 -32.30
N GLN A 6 8.81 40.87 -32.37
CA GLN A 6 8.23 40.18 -31.21
C GLN A 6 9.25 39.32 -30.45
N LEU A 7 10.24 38.71 -31.13
CA LEU A 7 11.36 38.05 -30.45
C LEU A 7 12.21 39.06 -29.64
N MET A 8 12.47 40.25 -30.19
CA MET A 8 13.21 41.31 -29.48
C MET A 8 12.48 41.82 -28.22
N ALA A 9 11.15 41.78 -28.19
CA ALA A 9 10.38 42.22 -27.02
C ALA A 9 10.34 41.15 -25.92
N LEU A 10 10.35 39.86 -26.31
CA LEU A 10 10.42 38.74 -25.38
C LEU A 10 11.82 38.62 -24.75
N CYS A 11 12.89 38.75 -25.56
CA CYS A 11 14.28 38.76 -25.05
C CYS A 11 14.57 39.91 -24.08
N VAL A 12 13.96 41.08 -24.27
CA VAL A 12 14.14 42.24 -23.37
C VAL A 12 13.37 42.06 -22.05
N LEU A 13 12.25 41.33 -22.06
CA LEU A 13 11.50 41.00 -20.84
C LEU A 13 12.19 39.91 -20.03
N VAL A 14 12.73 38.88 -20.68
CA VAL A 14 13.54 37.83 -20.04
C VAL A 14 14.82 38.43 -19.44
N ALA A 15 15.54 39.30 -20.17
CA ALA A 15 16.73 39.99 -19.65
C ALA A 15 16.43 40.96 -18.48
N LEU A 16 15.21 41.50 -18.39
CA LEU A 16 14.76 42.32 -17.26
C LEU A 16 14.40 41.48 -16.03
N CYS A 17 13.88 40.26 -16.20
CA CYS A 17 13.68 39.29 -15.11
C CYS A 17 15.03 38.76 -14.58
N VAL A 18 15.99 38.48 -15.46
CA VAL A 18 17.36 38.06 -15.10
C VAL A 18 18.08 39.11 -14.24
N LEU A 19 17.84 40.41 -14.45
CA LEU A 19 18.36 41.49 -13.60
C LEU A 19 17.72 41.55 -12.20
N VAL A 20 16.52 40.97 -12.02
CA VAL A 20 15.83 40.91 -10.72
C VAL A 20 16.32 39.71 -9.91
N VAL A 21 16.53 38.56 -10.55
CA VAL A 21 17.02 37.33 -9.90
C VAL A 21 18.51 37.46 -9.52
N LEU A 22 19.36 37.95 -10.43
CA LEU A 22 20.79 38.18 -10.14
C LEU A 22 21.05 39.32 -9.13
N GLY A 23 20.03 40.10 -8.78
CA GLY A 23 20.09 41.14 -7.74
C GLY A 23 19.85 40.64 -6.31
N ALA A 24 19.45 39.38 -6.13
CA ALA A 24 19.02 38.83 -4.83
C ALA A 24 20.13 38.09 -4.04
N CYS A 25 21.30 37.82 -4.62
CA CYS A 25 22.46 37.31 -3.89
C CYS A 25 23.06 38.39 -2.96
N ASN A 26 22.50 38.50 -1.76
CA ASN A 26 22.98 39.35 -0.68
C ASN A 26 23.98 38.57 0.21
N PRO A 27 25.27 38.97 0.32
CA PRO A 27 26.17 38.38 1.29
C PRO A 27 26.02 39.13 2.61
N GLY A 28 25.36 38.52 3.61
CA GLY A 28 25.38 39.10 4.95
C GLY A 28 24.37 38.53 5.93
N ALA A 29 24.80 37.51 6.65
CA ALA A 29 24.23 37.17 7.95
C ALA A 29 24.19 38.38 8.92
N LEU A 30 23.24 38.32 9.86
CA LEU A 30 23.07 39.06 11.12
C LEU A 30 22.12 40.30 11.10
N PRO A 31 21.41 40.58 12.21
CA PRO A 31 20.20 39.89 12.65
C PRO A 31 19.00 40.85 12.75
N LEU A 32 17.83 40.26 12.93
CA LEU A 32 16.55 40.91 13.24
C LEU A 32 16.68 41.94 14.38
N ALA A 33 16.72 43.24 14.07
CA ALA A 33 16.66 44.32 15.05
C ALA A 33 15.71 45.43 14.60
N ALA A 34 14.54 45.43 15.25
CA ALA A 34 13.48 46.43 15.33
C ALA A 34 13.68 47.77 14.58
N LEU A 35 12.84 47.99 13.58
CA LEU A 35 12.58 49.33 13.04
C LEU A 35 11.82 50.18 14.08
N PRO A 36 12.33 51.35 14.51
CA PRO A 36 11.49 52.31 15.22
C PRO A 36 10.51 52.95 14.23
N GLN A 37 9.22 52.74 14.47
CA GLN A 37 8.15 53.38 13.71
C GLN A 37 8.19 54.89 13.95
N ASN A 38 8.31 55.68 12.87
CA ASN A 38 8.22 57.13 12.92
C ASN A 38 6.76 57.54 13.18
N PRO A 39 6.42 58.17 14.33
CA PRO A 39 5.03 58.39 14.73
C PRO A 39 4.36 59.60 14.09
N ASP A 40 5.01 60.34 13.21
CA ASP A 40 4.42 61.54 12.61
C ASP A 40 4.36 61.42 11.08
N GLY A 41 3.17 61.11 10.57
CA GLY A 41 2.84 60.97 9.15
C GLY A 41 2.98 62.27 8.35
N ALA A 42 4.22 62.65 8.03
CA ALA A 42 4.55 63.71 7.09
C ALA A 42 5.49 63.18 6.00
N ALA A 43 5.08 63.33 4.73
CA ALA A 43 5.88 62.97 3.57
C ALA A 43 7.18 63.81 3.52
N PRO A 44 8.37 63.20 3.37
CA PRO A 44 9.59 63.97 3.21
C PRO A 44 9.70 64.47 1.76
N THR A 45 9.43 65.75 1.54
CA THR A 45 9.88 66.46 0.34
C THR A 45 11.35 66.83 0.53
N HIS A 46 12.26 65.95 0.12
CA HIS A 46 13.68 66.27 0.06
C HIS A 46 14.09 66.48 -1.41
N GLU A 47 14.11 67.75 -1.83
CA GLU A 47 14.90 68.17 -3.00
C GLU A 47 16.38 67.95 -2.66
N TRP A 48 17.07 67.13 -3.45
CA TRP A 48 18.49 66.91 -3.28
C TRP A 48 19.26 68.09 -3.91
N ASP A 49 19.71 69.02 -3.07
CA ASP A 49 20.73 69.99 -3.45
C ASP A 49 22.04 69.23 -3.75
N ALA A 50 22.50 69.29 -4.99
CA ALA A 50 23.76 68.71 -5.41
C ALA A 50 24.93 69.37 -4.65
N VAL A 51 25.72 68.57 -3.93
CA VAL A 51 26.98 69.01 -3.31
C VAL A 51 28.00 69.25 -4.43
N PRO A 52 28.52 70.49 -4.62
CA PRO A 52 29.54 70.73 -5.64
C PRO A 52 30.91 70.34 -5.09
N GLY A 53 31.49 69.22 -5.56
CA GLY A 53 32.91 68.97 -5.33
C GLY A 53 33.42 67.53 -5.33
N THR A 54 32.59 66.50 -5.41
CA THR A 54 33.09 65.13 -5.61
C THR A 54 33.17 64.85 -7.12
N PRO A 55 34.33 64.52 -7.70
CA PRO A 55 34.31 63.85 -9.00
C PRO A 55 33.46 62.60 -8.83
N ALA A 56 32.48 62.42 -9.71
CA ALA A 56 31.72 61.17 -9.77
C ALA A 56 32.73 60.02 -9.83
N PRO A 57 32.54 58.90 -9.10
CA PRO A 57 33.37 57.73 -9.31
C PRO A 57 33.34 57.40 -10.80
N ASP A 58 34.50 57.49 -11.44
CA ASP A 58 34.68 57.11 -12.82
C ASP A 58 34.19 55.66 -12.98
N ALA A 59 33.11 55.52 -13.76
CA ALA A 59 32.46 54.27 -14.16
C ALA A 59 31.97 53.38 -13.02
N TRP A 60 30.64 53.22 -12.92
CA TRP A 60 30.08 51.97 -12.45
C TRP A 60 30.72 50.83 -13.26
N PRO A 61 30.93 49.63 -12.68
CA PRO A 61 31.38 48.48 -13.45
C PRO A 61 30.51 48.40 -14.70
N VAL A 62 31.13 48.43 -15.89
CA VAL A 62 30.41 48.11 -17.11
C VAL A 62 29.80 46.74 -16.88
N GLY A 63 28.46 46.67 -16.89
CA GLY A 63 27.73 45.41 -16.73
C GLY A 63 28.17 44.39 -17.79
N PRO A 64 27.80 43.11 -17.62
CA PRO A 64 28.12 42.07 -18.58
C PRO A 64 27.68 42.50 -19.99
N SER A 65 28.52 42.24 -20.99
CA SER A 65 28.16 42.50 -22.37
C SER A 65 27.04 41.56 -22.82
N GLU A 66 26.35 41.88 -23.93
CA GLU A 66 25.33 41.00 -24.50
C GLU A 66 25.91 39.61 -24.86
N GLU A 67 27.20 39.55 -25.22
CA GLU A 67 27.91 38.30 -25.49
C GLU A 67 28.13 37.49 -24.20
N ASP A 68 28.39 38.16 -23.06
CA ASP A 68 28.57 37.50 -21.77
C ASP A 68 27.25 36.94 -21.23
N ILE A 69 26.14 37.66 -21.43
CA ILE A 69 24.80 37.20 -21.02
C ILE A 69 24.37 35.99 -21.86
N LEU A 70 24.59 36.06 -23.18
CA LEU A 70 24.22 34.96 -24.07
C LEU A 70 25.10 33.71 -23.84
N ALA A 71 26.36 33.92 -23.45
CA ALA A 71 27.26 32.83 -23.09
C ALA A 71 26.82 32.13 -21.80
N ALA A 72 26.32 32.88 -20.81
CA ALA A 72 25.78 32.31 -19.58
C ALA A 72 24.48 31.52 -19.83
N LEU A 73 23.56 32.08 -20.64
CA LEU A 73 22.30 31.41 -20.99
C LEU A 73 22.47 30.12 -21.81
N LEU A 74 23.62 29.92 -22.44
CA LEU A 74 23.93 28.73 -23.25
C LEU A 74 24.97 27.83 -22.58
N HIS A 75 25.16 28.02 -21.27
CA HIS A 75 25.95 27.14 -20.43
C HIS A 75 25.02 26.27 -19.60
N ASP A 76 25.59 25.19 -19.11
CA ASP A 76 25.06 24.27 -18.11
C ASP A 76 25.88 24.59 -16.85
N LEU A 77 25.24 25.20 -15.84
CA LEU A 77 25.94 25.93 -14.77
C LEU A 77 26.22 25.06 -13.54
N ASP A 78 25.37 24.10 -13.24
CA ASP A 78 25.43 23.08 -12.19
C ASP A 78 25.92 21.73 -12.72
N GLY A 79 25.69 21.40 -13.99
CA GLY A 79 26.23 20.22 -14.65
C GLY A 79 25.27 19.05 -14.79
N ASP A 80 23.96 19.27 -14.68
CA ASP A 80 22.86 18.29 -14.84
C ASP A 80 22.61 17.92 -16.33
N GLY A 81 23.16 18.71 -17.26
CA GLY A 81 22.98 18.50 -18.69
C GLY A 81 21.86 19.33 -19.32
N LEU A 82 21.19 20.18 -18.55
CA LEU A 82 20.32 21.24 -19.06
C LEU A 82 21.10 22.53 -19.31
N LEU A 83 20.61 23.34 -20.25
CA LEU A 83 21.16 24.67 -20.45
C LEU A 83 20.37 25.65 -19.57
N THR A 84 21.05 26.67 -19.06
CA THR A 84 20.42 27.77 -18.30
C THR A 84 19.23 28.42 -19.00
N ILE A 85 19.18 28.43 -20.34
CA ILE A 85 18.02 28.92 -21.08
C ILE A 85 16.81 27.98 -21.01
N ASP A 86 17.05 26.68 -20.95
CA ASP A 86 16.03 25.64 -20.85
C ASP A 86 15.50 25.58 -19.41
N GLU A 87 16.38 25.62 -18.40
CA GLU A 87 16.03 25.71 -16.97
C GLU A 87 15.16 26.94 -16.67
N ILE A 88 15.56 28.13 -17.13
CA ILE A 88 14.73 29.34 -17.03
C ILE A 88 13.36 29.16 -17.73
N GLY A 89 13.30 28.31 -18.76
CA GLY A 89 12.08 27.98 -19.50
C GLY A 89 11.15 27.05 -18.74
N LEU A 90 11.71 26.11 -17.95
CA LEU A 90 11.00 25.13 -17.14
C LEU A 90 10.60 25.71 -15.77
N GLY A 91 11.44 26.59 -15.21
CA GLY A 91 11.23 27.20 -13.91
C GLY A 91 12.18 26.70 -12.83
N THR A 92 13.09 25.78 -13.17
CA THR A 92 14.12 25.20 -12.31
C THR A 92 15.24 26.20 -11.96
N ASP A 93 16.09 25.89 -10.97
CA ASP A 93 17.18 26.77 -10.52
C ASP A 93 18.48 26.50 -11.29
N PRO A 94 18.98 27.44 -12.14
CA PRO A 94 20.20 27.26 -12.94
C PRO A 94 21.53 27.15 -12.19
N PHE A 95 21.49 26.88 -10.90
CA PHE A 95 22.66 26.66 -10.06
C PHE A 95 22.48 25.47 -9.11
N ASP A 96 21.35 24.77 -9.23
CA ASP A 96 21.01 23.59 -8.47
C ASP A 96 20.67 22.49 -9.46
N ALA A 97 21.41 21.38 -9.41
CA ALA A 97 21.22 20.31 -10.38
C ALA A 97 19.90 19.55 -10.18
N ASP A 98 19.32 19.64 -8.98
CA ASP A 98 18.17 18.88 -8.48
C ASP A 98 17.29 19.93 -7.78
N SER A 99 16.25 20.41 -8.49
CA SER A 99 15.51 21.61 -8.08
C SER A 99 14.46 21.38 -6.99
N ASP A 100 13.98 20.16 -6.82
CA ASP A 100 13.01 19.75 -5.79
C ASP A 100 13.61 18.85 -4.68
N ASP A 101 14.91 18.52 -4.77
CA ASP A 101 15.68 17.76 -3.79
C ASP A 101 15.14 16.32 -3.61
N ASP A 102 14.73 15.66 -4.69
CA ASP A 102 14.20 14.29 -4.69
C ASP A 102 15.27 13.20 -4.89
N GLY A 103 16.42 13.57 -5.49
CA GLY A 103 17.54 12.69 -5.78
C GLY A 103 17.85 12.48 -7.27
N LEU A 104 17.02 12.98 -8.18
CA LEU A 104 17.27 13.06 -9.62
C LEU A 104 17.72 14.47 -10.00
N ASP A 105 18.56 14.57 -11.03
CA ASP A 105 18.88 15.88 -11.59
C ASP A 105 17.80 16.32 -12.60
N ASP A 106 17.55 17.63 -12.73
CA ASP A 106 16.49 18.17 -13.59
C ASP A 106 16.60 17.62 -15.03
N GLY A 107 17.82 17.35 -15.48
CA GLY A 107 18.14 16.77 -16.78
C GLY A 107 17.75 15.30 -16.93
N GLU A 108 17.96 14.50 -15.89
CA GLU A 108 17.56 13.11 -15.74
C GLU A 108 16.04 12.98 -15.70
N GLU A 109 15.36 13.81 -14.92
CA GLU A 109 13.90 13.86 -14.82
C GLU A 109 13.23 14.14 -16.17
N LEU A 110 13.71 15.13 -16.93
CA LEU A 110 13.22 15.36 -18.28
C LEU A 110 13.44 14.18 -19.24
N ALA A 111 14.44 13.33 -18.97
CA ALA A 111 14.69 12.13 -19.76
C ALA A 111 13.76 10.96 -19.36
N LEU A 112 13.33 10.93 -18.10
CA LEU A 112 12.35 10.00 -17.53
C LEU A 112 10.89 10.47 -17.76
N GLU A 113 10.72 11.73 -18.17
CA GLU A 113 9.43 12.40 -18.36
C GLU A 113 8.67 12.70 -17.05
N THR A 114 9.40 12.86 -15.95
CA THR A 114 8.91 13.39 -14.64
C THR A 114 8.97 14.93 -14.60
N ASP A 115 8.46 15.58 -13.54
CA ASP A 115 8.47 17.04 -13.38
C ASP A 115 9.59 17.52 -12.43
N PRO A 116 10.62 18.26 -12.91
CA PRO A 116 11.75 18.75 -12.11
C PRO A 116 11.47 19.76 -10.98
N LEU A 117 10.21 19.89 -10.59
CA LEU A 117 9.74 20.80 -9.56
C LEU A 117 8.75 20.11 -8.61
N ASP A 118 8.57 18.80 -8.77
CA ASP A 118 7.62 17.95 -8.07
C ASP A 118 8.35 16.68 -7.64
N ASP A 119 8.59 16.54 -6.33
CA ASP A 119 9.47 15.50 -5.80
C ASP A 119 8.85 14.10 -5.76
N ASP A 120 7.64 13.96 -6.30
CA ASP A 120 6.75 12.78 -6.33
C ASP A 120 5.73 13.03 -7.48
N THR A 121 6.00 12.47 -8.66
CA THR A 121 5.31 12.82 -9.92
C THR A 121 3.92 12.17 -10.04
N ASP A 122 3.69 11.01 -9.43
CA ASP A 122 2.41 10.29 -9.46
C ASP A 122 1.59 10.37 -8.16
N ASP A 123 2.12 11.07 -7.15
CA ASP A 123 1.47 11.38 -5.87
C ASP A 123 1.22 10.13 -4.98
N ASP A 124 2.14 9.15 -4.97
CA ASP A 124 2.02 7.89 -4.19
C ASP A 124 2.76 7.91 -2.82
N ASP A 125 3.32 9.07 -2.42
CA ASP A 125 4.18 9.28 -1.25
C ASP A 125 5.62 8.74 -1.38
N VAL A 126 6.03 8.25 -2.54
CA VAL A 126 7.40 7.89 -2.89
C VAL A 126 8.01 8.97 -3.78
N LYS A 127 9.31 9.22 -3.63
CA LYS A 127 10.00 10.22 -4.44
C LYS A 127 10.48 9.60 -5.75
N ASP A 128 10.40 10.32 -6.87
CA ASP A 128 10.83 9.81 -8.18
C ASP A 128 12.26 9.23 -8.14
N GLY A 129 13.19 9.92 -7.48
CA GLY A 129 14.56 9.44 -7.30
C GLY A 129 14.69 8.18 -6.45
N ALA A 130 13.81 7.99 -5.47
CA ALA A 130 13.76 6.76 -4.67
C ALA A 130 13.18 5.60 -5.49
N GLU A 131 12.16 5.86 -6.29
CA GLU A 131 11.54 4.88 -7.19
C GLU A 131 12.52 4.36 -8.24
N VAL A 132 13.25 5.26 -8.90
CA VAL A 132 14.29 4.88 -9.86
C VAL A 132 15.40 4.01 -9.22
N ASP A 133 15.74 4.29 -7.96
CA ASP A 133 16.74 3.52 -7.20
C ASP A 133 16.21 2.12 -6.79
N ASP A 134 14.92 2.02 -6.46
CA ASP A 134 14.24 0.78 -6.06
C ASP A 134 13.80 -0.07 -7.28
N GLY A 135 13.64 0.55 -8.45
CA GLY A 135 13.32 -0.10 -9.72
C GLY A 135 11.86 0.04 -10.16
N THR A 136 11.08 0.89 -9.49
CA THR A 136 9.70 1.23 -9.81
C THR A 136 9.60 2.33 -10.90
N ASP A 137 8.41 2.60 -11.44
CA ASP A 137 8.18 3.65 -12.45
C ASP A 137 7.64 4.94 -11.79
N PRO A 138 8.39 6.05 -11.78
CA PRO A 138 8.02 7.30 -11.09
C PRO A 138 6.87 8.10 -11.71
N LYS A 139 5.97 7.42 -12.41
CA LYS A 139 4.77 7.98 -13.04
C LYS A 139 3.60 7.00 -12.95
N ASP A 140 3.81 5.91 -12.24
CA ASP A 140 2.89 4.82 -12.08
C ASP A 140 2.88 4.46 -10.59
N ALA A 141 1.91 5.02 -9.88
CA ALA A 141 1.78 4.84 -8.43
C ALA A 141 1.65 3.37 -8.00
N ASP A 142 1.34 2.45 -8.92
CA ASP A 142 1.23 1.01 -8.70
C ASP A 142 2.01 0.34 -9.85
N THR A 143 3.27 0.01 -9.60
CA THR A 143 4.23 -0.40 -10.64
C THR A 143 3.93 -1.78 -11.22
N ASP A 144 3.32 -2.68 -10.46
CA ASP A 144 3.01 -4.06 -10.88
C ASP A 144 1.52 -4.34 -11.14
N ASP A 145 0.68 -3.33 -11.02
CA ASP A 145 -0.76 -3.30 -11.31
C ASP A 145 -1.58 -4.25 -10.40
N ASP A 146 -1.21 -4.40 -9.12
CA ASP A 146 -1.84 -5.34 -8.18
C ASP A 146 -2.91 -4.72 -7.26
N GLY A 147 -3.01 -3.38 -7.25
CA GLY A 147 -4.00 -2.64 -6.48
C GLY A 147 -3.45 -1.95 -5.22
N ALA A 148 -2.25 -2.30 -4.75
CA ALA A 148 -1.50 -1.54 -3.75
C ALA A 148 -0.58 -0.53 -4.44
N ASP A 149 -0.46 0.69 -3.89
CA ASP A 149 0.50 1.68 -4.41
C ASP A 149 1.92 1.44 -3.89
N ASP A 150 2.96 1.78 -4.66
CA ASP A 150 4.36 1.49 -4.30
C ASP A 150 4.73 2.12 -2.93
N GLY A 151 4.08 3.22 -2.58
CA GLY A 151 4.17 3.88 -1.28
C GLY A 151 3.55 3.11 -0.12
N GLU A 152 2.36 2.53 -0.31
CA GLU A 152 1.68 1.60 0.58
C GLU A 152 2.54 0.37 0.79
N GLU A 153 2.96 -0.28 -0.28
CA GLU A 153 3.80 -1.46 -0.24
C GLU A 153 5.12 -1.23 0.51
N LYS A 154 5.76 -0.06 0.35
CA LYS A 154 6.94 0.31 1.14
C LYS A 154 6.63 0.50 2.63
N LYS A 155 5.43 0.92 3.00
CA LYS A 155 4.97 1.05 4.40
C LYS A 155 4.68 -0.35 4.98
N GLU A 156 4.03 -1.21 4.20
CA GLU A 156 3.67 -2.62 4.45
C GLU A 156 4.91 -3.55 4.52
N GLY A 157 5.94 -3.21 3.76
CA GLY A 157 7.17 -3.98 3.58
C GLY A 157 7.06 -5.11 2.56
N THR A 158 6.11 -5.05 1.63
CA THR A 158 6.02 -5.87 0.41
C THR A 158 7.00 -5.38 -0.66
N ASP A 159 7.06 -6.04 -1.82
CA ASP A 159 7.94 -5.68 -2.94
C ASP A 159 7.14 -5.01 -4.07
N PRO A 160 7.31 -3.68 -4.31
CA PRO A 160 6.57 -2.91 -5.33
C PRO A 160 6.77 -3.29 -6.80
N THR A 161 7.34 -4.45 -7.04
CA THR A 161 7.56 -4.99 -8.38
C THR A 161 7.12 -6.44 -8.49
N ASP A 162 6.48 -6.96 -7.46
CA ASP A 162 6.02 -8.33 -7.30
C ASP A 162 4.62 -8.37 -6.67
N ALA A 163 3.61 -8.31 -7.54
CA ALA A 163 2.17 -8.35 -7.26
C ALA A 163 1.63 -9.46 -6.32
N ASP A 164 2.48 -10.36 -5.84
CA ASP A 164 2.17 -11.46 -4.90
C ASP A 164 3.49 -11.77 -4.17
N THR A 165 3.80 -10.99 -3.14
CA THR A 165 5.10 -10.95 -2.45
C THR A 165 5.45 -12.30 -1.82
N ASP A 166 4.45 -13.09 -1.43
CA ASP A 166 4.65 -14.35 -0.71
C ASP A 166 4.34 -15.64 -1.50
N ASP A 167 3.97 -15.49 -2.78
CA ASP A 167 3.72 -16.54 -3.78
C ASP A 167 2.55 -17.47 -3.40
N ASP A 168 1.51 -16.98 -2.73
CA ASP A 168 0.39 -17.79 -2.26
C ASP A 168 -0.82 -17.83 -3.22
N GLY A 169 -0.86 -16.90 -4.17
CA GLY A 169 -1.88 -16.78 -5.19
C GLY A 169 -3.00 -15.80 -4.89
N ASP A 170 -2.91 -15.02 -3.81
CA ASP A 170 -3.56 -13.74 -3.60
C ASP A 170 -2.60 -12.59 -3.98
N GLU A 171 -3.12 -11.46 -4.48
CA GLU A 171 -2.29 -10.30 -4.86
C GLU A 171 -2.14 -9.35 -3.65
N ASP A 172 -1.02 -8.66 -3.45
CA ASP A 172 -0.75 -7.92 -2.19
C ASP A 172 -1.84 -6.87 -1.91
N GLY A 173 -2.31 -6.17 -2.96
CA GLY A 173 -3.43 -5.22 -2.86
C GLY A 173 -4.80 -5.84 -2.55
N ASP A 174 -4.98 -7.12 -2.82
CA ASP A 174 -6.22 -7.89 -2.61
C ASP A 174 -6.30 -8.48 -1.19
N GLU A 175 -5.19 -8.50 -0.46
CA GLU A 175 -5.08 -9.02 0.92
C GLU A 175 -5.53 -8.01 1.98
N ASP A 176 -5.59 -6.73 1.58
CA ASP A 176 -6.09 -5.63 2.41
C ASP A 176 -7.57 -5.27 2.16
N ASP A 177 -8.18 -5.78 1.07
CA ASP A 177 -9.58 -5.58 0.64
C ASP A 177 -10.22 -6.90 0.15
N CYS A 178 -10.83 -7.63 1.07
CA CYS A 178 -11.29 -9.00 0.82
C CYS A 178 -12.56 -9.08 -0.06
N ASP A 179 -13.28 -7.98 -0.25
CA ASP A 179 -14.50 -7.92 -1.06
C ASP A 179 -14.30 -7.23 -2.42
N GLY A 180 -13.15 -6.59 -2.60
CA GLY A 180 -12.64 -5.99 -3.83
C GLY A 180 -13.47 -4.79 -4.28
N ASP A 181 -14.15 -4.12 -3.34
CA ASP A 181 -14.98 -2.96 -3.59
C ASP A 181 -14.25 -1.61 -3.36
N GLY A 182 -13.06 -1.67 -2.76
CA GLY A 182 -12.17 -0.55 -2.47
C GLY A 182 -12.66 0.36 -1.35
N ASP A 183 -13.61 -0.08 -0.53
CA ASP A 183 -14.05 0.59 0.68
C ASP A 183 -13.47 -0.11 1.94
N GLU A 184 -13.13 0.64 2.99
CA GLU A 184 -12.67 0.10 4.30
C GLU A 184 -13.77 -0.70 5.08
N ASP A 185 -14.89 -1.05 4.42
CA ASP A 185 -16.12 -1.67 4.97
C ASP A 185 -16.34 -3.03 4.28
N ASP A 186 -15.35 -3.92 4.40
CA ASP A 186 -15.21 -5.20 3.68
C ASP A 186 -16.41 -6.17 3.84
N ASP A 187 -17.33 -5.94 4.79
CA ASP A 187 -18.55 -6.75 4.98
C ASP A 187 -19.86 -6.04 4.56
N GLY A 188 -19.75 -4.77 4.16
CA GLY A 188 -20.83 -3.92 3.69
C GLY A 188 -21.96 -3.69 4.72
N ASP A 189 -21.66 -3.85 6.02
CA ASP A 189 -22.62 -3.65 7.09
C ASP A 189 -22.77 -2.17 7.51
N GLY A 190 -21.81 -1.34 7.09
CA GLY A 190 -21.82 0.11 7.27
C GLY A 190 -21.26 0.59 8.61
N ASP A 191 -20.50 -0.24 9.32
CA ASP A 191 -19.63 0.13 10.43
C ASP A 191 -18.15 -0.04 10.02
N ASP A 192 -17.44 1.08 9.85
CA ASP A 192 -15.98 1.17 9.58
C ASP A 192 -15.08 0.55 10.69
N ASP A 193 -15.63 -0.27 11.60
CA ASP A 193 -14.97 -0.81 12.80
C ASP A 193 -14.62 -2.33 12.68
N ASP A 194 -14.98 -3.00 11.57
CA ASP A 194 -14.72 -4.44 11.32
C ASP A 194 -13.39 -4.68 10.57
N GLU A 195 -12.39 -3.86 10.89
CA GLU A 195 -11.05 -3.71 10.30
C GLU A 195 -10.14 -4.99 10.28
N ASP A 196 -10.60 -6.18 10.71
CA ASP A 196 -9.69 -7.28 11.12
C ASP A 196 -10.11 -8.73 10.74
N ASP A 197 -11.30 -9.03 10.19
CA ASP A 197 -11.77 -10.44 10.08
C ASP A 197 -11.39 -11.15 8.76
N CYS A 198 -10.69 -10.48 7.84
CA CYS A 198 -10.27 -11.10 6.58
C CYS A 198 -8.92 -10.63 6.01
N LYS A 199 -8.25 -9.66 6.65
CA LYS A 199 -6.93 -9.17 6.24
C LYS A 199 -5.84 -10.23 6.45
N THR A 200 -5.27 -10.73 5.36
CA THR A 200 -4.13 -11.65 5.39
C THR A 200 -2.82 -10.86 5.50
N ASP A 201 -1.70 -11.53 5.81
CA ASP A 201 -0.39 -10.87 5.86
C ASP A 201 0.31 -11.10 4.52
N PRO A 202 0.53 -10.06 3.68
CA PRO A 202 1.11 -10.18 2.34
C PRO A 202 2.57 -10.64 2.28
N LYS A 203 3.09 -11.08 3.42
CA LYS A 203 4.45 -11.62 3.59
C LYS A 203 4.42 -13.02 4.18
N ASN A 204 3.24 -13.58 4.39
CA ASN A 204 3.03 -14.86 5.03
C ASN A 204 1.92 -15.66 4.33
N PRO A 205 2.29 -16.66 3.52
CA PRO A 205 1.41 -17.29 2.53
C PRO A 205 0.41 -18.31 3.13
N ASP A 206 0.12 -18.19 4.43
CA ASP A 206 -0.71 -19.08 5.27
C ASP A 206 -0.86 -18.33 6.62
N THR A 207 -1.76 -17.35 6.65
CA THR A 207 -1.87 -16.35 7.71
C THR A 207 -2.27 -16.96 9.05
N ASP A 208 -3.18 -17.93 9.04
CA ASP A 208 -3.65 -18.60 10.25
C ASP A 208 -2.84 -19.86 10.63
N GLY A 209 -2.03 -20.38 9.72
CA GLY A 209 -1.14 -21.51 9.91
C GLY A 209 -1.84 -22.87 9.93
N ASP A 210 -3.01 -23.01 9.28
CA ASP A 210 -3.80 -24.23 9.25
C ASP A 210 -3.35 -25.23 8.18
N GLY A 211 -2.58 -24.74 7.20
CA GLY A 211 -1.99 -25.51 6.11
C GLY A 211 -2.69 -25.36 4.75
N LEU A 212 -3.68 -24.49 4.62
CA LEU A 212 -4.08 -23.86 3.36
C LEU A 212 -3.29 -22.56 3.16
N MET A 213 -3.15 -22.14 1.91
CA MET A 213 -2.58 -20.83 1.56
C MET A 213 -3.73 -19.82 1.47
N ASP A 214 -3.52 -18.55 1.78
CA ASP A 214 -4.59 -17.56 1.85
C ASP A 214 -5.28 -17.42 0.48
N GLY A 215 -4.50 -17.41 -0.61
CA GLY A 215 -5.04 -17.50 -1.97
C GLY A 215 -5.84 -18.79 -2.30
N GLU A 216 -5.52 -19.93 -1.67
CA GLU A 216 -6.33 -21.16 -1.79
C GLU A 216 -7.65 -21.04 -1.00
N GLU A 217 -7.61 -20.38 0.15
CA GLU A 217 -8.77 -20.14 1.01
C GLU A 217 -9.78 -19.20 0.36
N LYS A 218 -9.32 -18.11 -0.25
CA LYS A 218 -10.15 -17.22 -1.07
C LYS A 218 -10.90 -17.98 -2.17
N ALA A 219 -10.25 -18.98 -2.78
CA ALA A 219 -10.87 -19.83 -3.79
C ALA A 219 -11.89 -20.84 -3.23
N LEU A 220 -11.71 -21.29 -1.98
CA LEU A 220 -12.63 -22.18 -1.26
C LEU A 220 -13.77 -21.42 -0.55
N GLY A 221 -13.58 -20.13 -0.30
CA GLY A 221 -14.47 -19.30 0.49
C GLY A 221 -14.32 -19.50 2.00
N THR A 222 -13.16 -20.03 2.44
CA THR A 222 -12.76 -20.09 3.85
C THR A 222 -12.04 -18.80 4.25
N SER A 223 -11.63 -18.67 5.50
CA SER A 223 -11.03 -17.46 6.06
C SER A 223 -9.53 -17.64 6.30
N GLY A 224 -8.69 -16.91 5.56
CA GLY A 224 -7.23 -16.94 5.72
C GLY A 224 -6.69 -16.51 7.10
N VAL A 225 -7.55 -15.90 7.93
CA VAL A 225 -7.20 -15.49 9.30
C VAL A 225 -7.78 -16.42 10.37
N LYS A 226 -8.57 -17.42 9.99
CA LYS A 226 -9.29 -18.30 10.90
C LYS A 226 -9.22 -19.76 10.45
N ALA A 227 -8.34 -20.47 11.15
CA ALA A 227 -8.02 -21.88 10.94
C ALA A 227 -9.14 -22.90 11.19
N ASP A 228 -10.42 -22.53 11.22
CA ASP A 228 -11.59 -23.38 11.46
C ASP A 228 -12.81 -22.53 11.09
N SER A 229 -13.13 -22.45 9.80
CA SER A 229 -14.08 -21.48 9.24
C SER A 229 -15.51 -21.70 9.73
N ASP A 230 -15.97 -22.94 9.82
CA ASP A 230 -17.31 -23.27 10.30
C ASP A 230 -17.43 -23.45 11.82
N GLY A 231 -16.30 -23.58 12.53
CA GLY A 231 -16.22 -23.65 13.98
C GLY A 231 -16.54 -25.03 14.58
N ASP A 232 -16.37 -26.10 13.83
CA ASP A 232 -16.69 -27.47 14.26
C ASP A 232 -15.54 -28.17 15.02
N GLY A 233 -14.34 -27.59 14.94
CA GLY A 233 -13.13 -28.04 15.61
C GLY A 233 -12.10 -28.78 14.74
N LEU A 234 -12.39 -29.03 13.46
CA LEU A 234 -11.37 -29.27 12.44
C LEU A 234 -10.87 -27.94 11.88
N SER A 235 -9.69 -27.98 11.26
CA SER A 235 -9.22 -26.82 10.50
C SER A 235 -9.55 -27.01 9.04
N ASP A 236 -9.68 -25.91 8.31
CA ASP A 236 -10.04 -25.92 6.90
C ASP A 236 -9.05 -26.79 6.11
N GLY A 237 -7.75 -26.65 6.38
CA GLY A 237 -6.69 -27.49 5.83
C GLY A 237 -6.77 -28.97 6.23
N GLN A 238 -7.32 -29.30 7.41
CA GLN A 238 -7.58 -30.70 7.78
C GLN A 238 -8.77 -31.26 7.00
N GLU A 239 -9.83 -30.49 6.83
CA GLU A 239 -11.04 -30.88 6.13
C GLU A 239 -10.78 -31.09 4.64
N VAL A 240 -10.10 -30.15 3.99
CA VAL A 240 -9.65 -30.29 2.60
C VAL A 240 -8.78 -31.54 2.42
N ALA A 241 -7.89 -31.83 3.36
CA ALA A 241 -7.06 -33.03 3.32
C ALA A 241 -7.85 -34.34 3.49
N LEU A 242 -8.99 -34.30 4.18
CA LEU A 242 -9.94 -35.41 4.36
C LEU A 242 -10.98 -35.50 3.22
N GLY A 243 -11.15 -34.43 2.44
CA GLY A 243 -12.16 -34.32 1.39
C GLY A 243 -13.54 -33.93 1.93
N ILE A 244 -13.55 -33.19 3.03
CA ILE A 244 -14.70 -32.60 3.73
C ILE A 244 -14.85 -31.13 3.28
N ASP A 245 -16.07 -30.58 3.36
CA ASP A 245 -16.33 -29.17 3.02
C ASP A 245 -16.06 -28.29 4.25
N PRO A 246 -15.03 -27.42 4.24
CA PRO A 246 -14.62 -26.62 5.40
C PRO A 246 -15.64 -25.54 5.84
N MET A 247 -16.71 -25.38 5.06
CA MET A 247 -17.81 -24.47 5.37
C MET A 247 -19.07 -25.18 5.85
N ASP A 248 -19.01 -26.50 6.07
CA ASP A 248 -20.15 -27.33 6.45
C ASP A 248 -19.85 -28.25 7.64
N SER A 249 -20.23 -27.79 8.84
CA SER A 249 -19.90 -28.43 10.12
C SER A 249 -20.51 -29.82 10.36
N ASP A 250 -21.34 -30.33 9.45
CA ASP A 250 -22.10 -31.59 9.55
C ASP A 250 -22.36 -32.12 8.12
N SER A 251 -21.32 -32.69 7.50
CA SER A 251 -21.26 -33.01 6.07
C SER A 251 -22.32 -34.02 5.59
N ASP A 252 -22.86 -34.85 6.47
CA ASP A 252 -23.90 -35.85 6.15
C ASP A 252 -25.28 -35.55 6.76
N ASP A 253 -25.43 -34.41 7.44
CA ASP A 253 -26.67 -33.91 8.06
C ASP A 253 -27.27 -34.86 9.14
N ASP A 254 -26.45 -35.67 9.82
CA ASP A 254 -26.91 -36.65 10.82
C ASP A 254 -27.00 -36.10 12.26
N GLY A 255 -26.39 -34.93 12.48
CA GLY A 255 -26.37 -34.19 13.75
C GLY A 255 -25.16 -34.44 14.65
N ALA A 256 -24.19 -35.25 14.25
CA ALA A 256 -22.80 -35.13 14.67
C ALA A 256 -22.09 -34.05 13.83
N SER A 257 -21.02 -33.44 14.35
CA SER A 257 -20.20 -32.54 13.55
C SER A 257 -18.98 -33.26 13.04
N ASP A 258 -18.43 -32.86 11.90
CA ASP A 258 -17.31 -33.56 11.26
C ASP A 258 -16.11 -33.67 12.23
N GLY A 259 -15.83 -32.59 12.96
CA GLY A 259 -14.82 -32.57 14.01
C GLY A 259 -15.12 -33.46 15.21
N LEU A 260 -16.39 -33.66 15.59
CA LEU A 260 -16.76 -34.62 16.62
C LEU A 260 -16.46 -36.05 16.16
N GLU A 261 -16.72 -36.36 14.89
CA GLU A 261 -16.58 -37.69 14.32
C GLU A 261 -15.12 -38.06 14.05
N VAL A 262 -14.33 -37.10 13.55
CA VAL A 262 -12.91 -37.26 13.26
C VAL A 262 -12.06 -37.23 14.54
N LEU A 263 -12.25 -36.25 15.43
CA LEU A 263 -11.47 -36.12 16.68
C LEU A 263 -11.99 -37.07 17.78
N GLY A 264 -13.26 -37.45 17.67
CA GLY A 264 -13.96 -38.36 18.55
C GLY A 264 -14.63 -37.68 19.74
N ASN A 265 -15.72 -38.29 20.20
CA ASN A 265 -16.48 -37.82 21.34
C ASN A 265 -15.59 -37.65 22.60
N PRO A 266 -15.57 -36.49 23.26
CA PRO A 266 -14.66 -36.23 24.37
C PRO A 266 -14.92 -37.08 25.62
N PHE A 267 -16.09 -37.72 25.74
CA PHE A 267 -16.45 -38.59 26.86
C PHE A 267 -16.22 -40.07 26.56
N THR A 268 -16.54 -40.53 25.36
CA THR A 268 -16.48 -41.95 24.99
C THR A 268 -15.25 -42.31 24.15
N GLY A 269 -14.71 -41.34 23.40
CA GLY A 269 -13.65 -41.52 22.41
C GLY A 269 -14.11 -42.29 21.16
N HIS A 270 -15.42 -42.39 20.95
CA HIS A 270 -16.00 -42.96 19.74
C HIS A 270 -15.87 -41.97 18.58
N THR A 271 -15.62 -42.49 17.39
CA THR A 271 -15.41 -41.80 16.11
C THR A 271 -16.27 -42.49 15.06
N SER A 272 -16.67 -41.77 14.03
CA SER A 272 -17.46 -42.24 12.87
C SER A 272 -16.85 -41.72 11.55
N ASP A 273 -17.45 -42.06 10.41
CA ASP A 273 -17.12 -41.49 9.10
C ASP A 273 -18.02 -40.25 8.86
N PRO A 274 -17.47 -39.03 8.78
CA PRO A 274 -18.26 -37.78 8.66
C PRO A 274 -19.00 -37.60 7.32
N MET A 275 -19.05 -38.64 6.50
CA MET A 275 -19.68 -38.65 5.18
C MET A 275 -20.69 -39.79 5.06
N ASP A 276 -21.06 -40.43 6.17
CA ASP A 276 -21.91 -41.61 6.25
C ASP A 276 -22.80 -41.58 7.51
N ASP A 277 -24.08 -41.24 7.32
CA ASP A 277 -25.07 -40.97 8.39
C ASP A 277 -25.38 -42.15 9.34
N ASP A 278 -24.81 -43.33 9.09
CA ASP A 278 -24.95 -44.59 9.84
C ASP A 278 -23.75 -45.48 9.51
N SER A 279 -22.59 -45.20 10.13
CA SER A 279 -21.28 -45.80 9.82
C SER A 279 -21.23 -47.34 9.92
N ASP A 280 -22.18 -47.96 10.62
CA ASP A 280 -22.23 -49.41 10.79
C ASP A 280 -23.47 -50.11 10.22
N ASP A 281 -24.34 -49.35 9.56
CA ASP A 281 -25.57 -49.78 8.89
C ASP A 281 -26.57 -50.51 9.83
N ASP A 282 -26.64 -50.17 11.12
CA ASP A 282 -27.56 -50.83 12.06
C ASP A 282 -28.98 -50.20 12.12
N GLY A 283 -29.12 -49.00 11.56
CA GLY A 283 -30.35 -48.22 11.50
C GLY A 283 -30.53 -47.20 12.63
N VAL A 284 -29.51 -46.94 13.43
CA VAL A 284 -29.34 -45.75 14.28
C VAL A 284 -28.20 -44.94 13.70
N GLY A 285 -28.42 -43.64 13.43
CA GLY A 285 -27.36 -42.80 12.86
C GLY A 285 -26.33 -42.34 13.89
N ASP A 286 -25.15 -41.99 13.41
CA ASP A 286 -23.95 -41.73 14.21
C ASP A 286 -24.15 -40.55 15.18
N GLY A 287 -24.88 -39.51 14.76
CA GLY A 287 -25.31 -38.39 15.58
C GLY A 287 -26.25 -38.77 16.72
N GLU A 288 -27.21 -39.69 16.49
CA GLU A 288 -28.06 -40.23 17.56
C GLU A 288 -27.23 -41.07 18.53
N GLU A 289 -26.27 -41.84 18.01
CA GLU A 289 -25.38 -42.65 18.82
C GLU A 289 -24.47 -41.79 19.71
N HIS A 290 -23.86 -40.75 19.15
CA HIS A 290 -23.09 -39.75 19.88
C HIS A 290 -23.92 -39.09 20.99
N ALA A 291 -25.15 -38.67 20.68
CA ALA A 291 -26.06 -38.05 21.66
C ALA A 291 -26.46 -39.00 22.81
N ARG A 292 -26.45 -40.31 22.55
CA ARG A 292 -26.83 -41.36 23.51
C ARG A 292 -25.63 -42.08 24.13
N HIS A 293 -24.40 -41.68 23.78
CA HIS A 293 -23.15 -42.32 24.18
C HIS A 293 -23.06 -43.80 23.75
N MET A 294 -23.65 -44.13 22.60
CA MET A 294 -23.49 -45.40 21.89
C MET A 294 -22.21 -45.33 21.03
N ASN A 295 -21.85 -46.43 20.39
CA ASN A 295 -20.65 -46.56 19.58
C ASN A 295 -21.03 -46.68 18.10
N PRO A 296 -20.85 -45.61 17.30
CA PRO A 296 -21.21 -45.54 15.87
C PRO A 296 -20.65 -46.62 14.96
N MET A 297 -19.61 -47.31 15.43
CA MET A 297 -18.95 -48.37 14.67
C MET A 297 -19.39 -49.77 15.13
N ASN A 298 -20.45 -49.89 15.94
CA ASN A 298 -20.94 -51.15 16.48
C ASN A 298 -22.42 -51.14 16.95
N GLY A 299 -23.30 -51.75 16.14
CA GLY A 299 -24.75 -51.79 16.33
C GLY A 299 -25.27 -52.72 17.42
N ASP A 300 -24.47 -52.93 18.45
CA ASP A 300 -24.78 -53.58 19.73
C ASP A 300 -23.76 -53.01 20.74
N SER A 301 -23.91 -51.73 21.04
CA SER A 301 -22.94 -50.88 21.75
C SER A 301 -22.49 -51.46 23.10
N ASP A 302 -23.36 -52.17 23.80
CA ASP A 302 -23.05 -52.80 25.09
C ASP A 302 -22.74 -54.32 25.01
N GLY A 303 -22.94 -54.91 23.83
CA GLY A 303 -22.62 -56.30 23.52
C GLY A 303 -23.52 -57.33 24.21
N ASP A 304 -24.75 -56.97 24.57
CA ASP A 304 -25.70 -57.86 25.23
C ASP A 304 -26.45 -58.80 24.26
N GLY A 305 -26.35 -58.54 22.96
CA GLY A 305 -26.97 -59.29 21.87
C GLY A 305 -28.31 -58.74 21.39
N VAL A 306 -28.72 -57.55 21.84
CA VAL A 306 -29.84 -56.75 21.34
C VAL A 306 -29.28 -55.51 20.67
N GLY A 307 -29.45 -55.40 19.35
CA GLY A 307 -28.89 -54.25 18.62
C GLY A 307 -29.53 -52.91 18.98
N ASP A 308 -28.79 -51.84 18.74
CA ASP A 308 -29.05 -50.51 19.33
C ASP A 308 -30.38 -49.91 18.86
N ALA A 309 -30.75 -50.16 17.60
CA ALA A 309 -32.03 -49.75 17.01
C ALA A 309 -33.28 -50.26 17.76
N VAL A 310 -33.16 -51.35 18.52
CA VAL A 310 -34.29 -51.94 19.27
C VAL A 310 -34.03 -52.06 20.78
N ASP A 311 -32.81 -51.80 21.24
CA ASP A 311 -32.50 -51.84 22.65
C ASP A 311 -33.01 -50.60 23.40
N THR A 312 -33.66 -50.87 24.52
CA THR A 312 -34.12 -49.84 25.47
C THR A 312 -33.02 -49.40 26.43
N GLN A 313 -31.92 -50.15 26.54
CA GLN A 313 -30.78 -49.84 27.42
C GLN A 313 -29.41 -50.05 26.74
N PRO A 314 -29.15 -49.47 25.55
CA PRO A 314 -28.00 -49.80 24.67
C PRO A 314 -26.61 -49.44 25.20
N THR A 315 -26.51 -49.02 26.45
CA THR A 315 -25.25 -48.68 27.13
C THR A 315 -25.10 -49.35 28.50
N ASP A 316 -26.06 -50.19 28.91
CA ASP A 316 -26.08 -50.87 30.22
C ASP A 316 -25.57 -52.31 30.08
N GLY A 317 -24.24 -52.47 30.04
CA GLY A 317 -23.63 -53.78 29.85
C GLY A 317 -24.21 -54.86 30.79
N MET A 318 -24.77 -55.92 30.18
CA MET A 318 -25.43 -57.08 30.82
C MET A 318 -25.61 -56.98 32.34
N VAL A 319 -26.79 -56.61 32.81
CA VAL A 319 -27.26 -57.16 34.10
C VAL A 319 -27.72 -58.60 33.85
N PRO A 320 -27.07 -59.63 34.43
CA PRO A 320 -27.46 -61.03 34.24
C PRO A 320 -28.83 -61.40 34.80
#